data_AF-A0A936JZI7-F1
#
_entry.id   AF-A0A936JZI7-F1
#
_cell.length_a   1.000
_cell.length_b   1.000
_cell.length_c   1.000
_cell.angle_alpha   90.00
_cell.angle_beta   90.00
_cell.angle_gamma   90.00
#
_symmetry.space_group_name_H-M   'P 1'
#
loop_
_entity.id
_entity.type
_entity.pdbx_description
1 polymer ?
#
loop_
_entity_poly.entity_id
_entity_poly.type
_entity_poly.pdbx_seq_one_letter_code
_entity_poly.pdbx_strand_id
1 'polypeptide(L)'
;MKLSHCLSGILVCFAIFCVNNLFAQTAFTEPQKGFAKNAGSNKLEDSLKQQFKVKKLNWPPQSVFIRSFKYDKMLEIWVKNKNVDSFTLFKSYKVCMQSGSIGPKRSEGDNQVPEGFITLTNLIRRVCITWHWV
;
A
#
# COMPACT_ATOMS: atom_id res chain seq x y z
N MET A 1 -48.47 18.48 -30.51
CA MET A 1 -47.86 17.13 -30.35
C MET A 1 -46.32 17.10 -30.37
N LYS A 2 -45.57 18.18 -30.09
CA LYS A 2 -44.09 18.17 -30.09
C LYS A 2 -43.43 18.26 -28.69
N LEU A 3 -44.20 18.56 -27.64
CA LEU A 3 -43.66 18.73 -26.27
C LEU A 3 -43.54 17.41 -25.49
N SER A 4 -44.47 16.47 -25.70
CA SER A 4 -44.46 15.15 -25.04
C SER A 4 -43.26 14.26 -25.44
N HIS A 5 -42.85 14.30 -26.72
CA HIS A 5 -41.69 13.54 -27.19
C HIS A 5 -40.35 14.07 -26.63
N CYS A 6 -40.27 15.36 -26.28
CA CYS A 6 -39.06 15.97 -25.74
C CYS A 6 -38.86 15.62 -24.24
N LEU A 7 -39.94 15.61 -23.46
CA LEU A 7 -39.93 15.18 -22.06
C LEU A 7 -39.57 13.69 -21.89
N SER A 8 -40.05 12.83 -22.80
CA SER A 8 -39.70 11.41 -22.80
C SER A 8 -38.20 11.19 -23.07
N GLY A 9 -37.60 11.94 -24.00
CA GLY A 9 -36.16 11.85 -24.29
C GLY A 9 -35.27 12.27 -23.13
N ILE A 10 -35.66 13.33 -22.40
CA ILE A 10 -34.91 13.82 -21.22
C ILE A 10 -34.96 12.81 -20.07
N LEU A 11 -36.12 12.18 -19.83
CA LEU A 11 -36.28 11.13 -18.81
C LEU A 11 -35.45 9.87 -19.13
N VAL A 12 -35.38 9.48 -20.40
CA VAL A 12 -34.53 8.36 -20.84
C VAL A 12 -33.04 8.68 -20.66
N CYS A 13 -32.60 9.88 -21.03
CA CYS A 13 -31.20 10.29 -20.82
C CYS A 13 -30.83 10.37 -19.33
N PHE A 14 -31.73 10.87 -18.47
CA PHE A 14 -31.50 10.93 -17.03
C PHE A 14 -31.44 9.52 -16.41
N ALA A 15 -32.31 8.61 -16.85
CA ALA A 15 -32.26 7.20 -16.43
C ALA A 15 -30.96 6.50 -16.85
N ILE A 16 -30.48 6.74 -18.08
CA ILE A 16 -29.20 6.19 -18.57
C ILE A 16 -28.02 6.76 -17.76
N PHE A 17 -28.04 8.05 -17.39
CA PHE A 17 -27.00 8.66 -16.56
C PHE A 17 -26.97 8.08 -15.12
N CYS A 18 -28.14 7.80 -14.53
CA CYS A 18 -28.25 7.19 -13.21
C CYS A 18 -27.73 5.75 -13.16
N VAL A 19 -27.96 4.94 -14.20
CA VAL A 19 -27.49 3.54 -14.24
C VAL A 19 -25.96 3.45 -14.31
N ASN A 20 -25.29 4.36 -15.03
CA ASN A 20 -23.83 4.37 -15.13
C ASN A 20 -23.14 4.69 -13.78
N ASN A 21 -23.76 5.50 -12.92
CA ASN A 21 -23.21 5.83 -11.61
C ASN A 21 -23.29 4.66 -10.60
N LEU A 22 -24.28 3.77 -10.75
CA LEU A 22 -24.46 2.64 -9.82
C LEU A 22 -23.43 1.52 -10.02
N PHE A 23 -22.86 1.38 -11.22
CA PHE A 23 -21.87 0.34 -11.52
C PHE A 23 -20.44 0.72 -11.09
N ALA A 24 -20.14 2.00 -10.86
CA ALA A 24 -18.78 2.46 -10.57
C ALA A 24 -18.29 2.17 -9.14
N GLN A 25 -19.19 1.87 -8.19
CA GLN A 25 -18.84 1.78 -6.76
C GLN A 25 -18.65 0.36 -6.22
N THR A 26 -18.89 -0.69 -7.01
CA THR A 26 -18.76 -2.08 -6.53
C THR A 26 -17.35 -2.66 -6.67
N ALA A 27 -16.41 -1.93 -7.30
CA ALA A 27 -15.07 -2.44 -7.60
C ALA A 27 -14.05 -2.34 -6.44
N PHE A 28 -14.33 -1.55 -5.40
CA PHE A 28 -13.37 -1.34 -4.30
C PHE A 28 -13.47 -2.39 -3.18
N THR A 29 -14.56 -3.15 -3.14
CA THR A 29 -14.81 -4.17 -2.11
C THR A 29 -14.43 -5.56 -2.59
N GLU A 30 -13.30 -5.70 -3.28
CA GLU A 30 -12.67 -7.01 -3.45
C GLU A 30 -12.11 -7.42 -2.08
N PRO A 31 -12.58 -8.52 -1.45
CA PRO A 31 -11.90 -9.08 -0.29
C PRO A 31 -10.48 -9.38 -0.72
N GLN A 32 -9.50 -8.67 -0.13
CA GLN A 32 -8.08 -8.89 -0.38
C GLN A 32 -7.81 -10.38 -0.22
N LYS A 33 -7.67 -11.11 -1.34
CA LYS A 33 -7.45 -12.57 -1.35
C LYS A 33 -6.34 -12.88 -0.36
N GLY A 34 -6.70 -13.50 0.76
CA GLY A 34 -5.74 -13.91 1.77
C GLY A 34 -4.69 -14.77 1.08
N PHE A 35 -3.43 -14.37 1.19
CA PHE A 35 -2.32 -15.16 0.65
C PHE A 35 -2.40 -16.57 1.24
N ALA A 36 -2.67 -17.57 0.40
CA ALA A 36 -2.44 -18.95 0.76
C ALA A 36 -0.97 -19.06 1.20
N LYS A 37 -0.72 -19.60 2.40
CA LYS A 37 0.63 -19.88 2.87
C LYS A 37 1.22 -20.97 1.97
N ASN A 38 1.87 -20.58 0.88
CA ASN A 38 2.56 -21.52 0.00
C ASN A 38 3.68 -22.21 0.80
N ALA A 39 3.95 -23.49 0.50
CA ALA A 39 4.93 -24.33 1.22
C ALA A 39 6.35 -23.75 1.30
N GLY A 40 6.70 -22.77 0.46
CA GLY A 40 7.95 -21.99 0.54
C GLY A 40 8.02 -20.96 1.67
N SER A 41 6.93 -20.75 2.42
CA SER A 41 6.87 -19.79 3.54
C SER A 41 7.74 -20.20 4.74
N ASN A 42 7.84 -21.50 5.03
CA ASN A 42 8.60 -21.99 6.19
C ASN A 42 10.12 -21.73 6.01
N LYS A 43 10.67 -22.03 4.84
CA LYS A 43 12.10 -21.80 4.54
C LYS A 43 12.47 -20.31 4.63
N LEU A 44 11.60 -19.44 4.15
CA LEU A 44 11.79 -17.99 4.27
C LEU A 44 11.72 -17.54 5.73
N GLU A 45 10.75 -18.07 6.49
CA GLU A 45 10.60 -17.76 7.91
C GLU A 45 11.83 -18.20 8.71
N ASP A 46 12.38 -19.39 8.45
CA ASP A 46 13.57 -19.90 9.12
C ASP A 46 14.79 -19.02 8.82
N SER A 47 14.96 -18.60 7.57
CA SER A 47 16.02 -17.64 7.20
C SER A 47 15.86 -16.30 7.92
N LEU A 48 14.63 -15.79 8.07
CA LEU A 48 14.38 -14.56 8.81
C LEU A 48 14.69 -14.73 10.30
N LYS A 49 14.26 -15.83 10.93
CA LYS A 49 14.60 -16.16 12.33
C LYS A 49 16.11 -16.18 12.55
N GLN A 50 16.86 -16.77 11.62
CA GLN A 50 18.33 -16.79 11.68
C GLN A 50 18.92 -15.37 11.59
N GLN A 51 18.43 -14.54 10.67
CA GLN A 51 18.87 -13.14 10.55
C GLN A 51 18.58 -12.33 11.82
N PHE A 52 17.42 -12.52 12.44
CA PHE A 52 17.06 -11.92 13.72
C PHE A 52 17.99 -12.36 14.83
N LYS A 53 18.29 -13.66 14.92
CA LYS A 53 19.22 -14.22 15.90
C LYS A 53 20.62 -13.63 15.76
N VAL A 54 21.15 -13.52 14.54
CA VAL A 54 22.47 -12.90 14.28
C VAL A 54 22.50 -11.44 14.74
N LYS A 55 21.40 -10.70 14.56
CA LYS A 55 21.27 -9.30 14.99
C LYS A 55 20.82 -9.14 16.45
N LYS A 56 20.69 -10.22 17.21
CA LYS A 56 20.21 -10.22 18.61
C LYS A 56 18.84 -9.53 18.76
N LEU A 57 17.96 -9.73 17.77
CA LEU A 57 16.60 -9.21 17.76
C LEU A 57 15.60 -10.33 18.11
N ASN A 58 14.52 -9.95 18.78
CA ASN A 58 13.47 -10.89 19.17
C ASN A 58 12.56 -11.21 17.98
N TRP A 59 12.27 -12.48 17.78
CA TRP A 59 11.30 -12.96 16.80
C TRP A 59 10.03 -13.46 17.50
N PRO A 60 8.83 -13.12 17.00
CA PRO A 60 8.54 -12.15 15.94
C PRO A 60 8.80 -10.70 16.40
N PRO A 61 9.06 -9.76 15.47
CA PRO A 61 9.25 -8.35 15.81
C PRO A 61 7.96 -7.77 16.40
N GLN A 62 8.07 -7.11 17.56
CA GLN A 62 6.93 -6.47 18.23
C GLN A 62 6.74 -5.02 17.80
N SER A 63 7.82 -4.36 17.39
CA SER A 63 7.82 -2.97 16.96
C SER A 63 8.73 -2.83 15.76
N VAL A 64 8.14 -2.39 14.65
CA VAL A 64 8.83 -2.19 13.37
C VAL A 64 8.65 -0.74 12.97
N PHE A 65 9.74 -0.10 12.58
CA PHE A 65 9.76 1.22 12.01
C PHE A 65 10.37 1.14 10.62
N ILE A 66 9.72 1.74 9.64
CA ILE A 66 10.16 1.73 8.24
C ILE A 66 10.46 3.17 7.85
N ARG A 67 11.65 3.40 7.29
CA ARG A 67 12.04 4.68 6.72
C ARG A 67 12.30 4.53 5.24
N SER A 68 11.92 5.53 4.46
CA SER A 68 12.23 5.59 3.04
C SER A 68 12.84 6.94 2.72
N PHE A 69 13.99 6.95 2.06
CA PHE A 69 14.67 8.13 1.57
C PHE A 69 14.40 8.23 0.07
N LYS A 70 13.51 9.15 -0.31
CA LYS A 70 13.08 9.35 -1.70
C LYS A 70 14.24 9.75 -2.61
N TYR A 71 15.07 10.68 -2.14
CA TYR A 71 16.26 11.13 -2.88
C TYR A 71 17.27 10.00 -3.07
N ASP A 72 17.63 9.31 -1.98
CA ASP A 72 18.66 8.26 -1.99
C ASP A 72 18.15 6.91 -2.53
N LYS A 73 16.86 6.79 -2.82
CA LYS A 73 16.17 5.54 -3.21
C LYS A 73 16.52 4.41 -2.25
N MET A 74 16.40 4.67 -0.94
CA MET A 74 16.77 3.73 0.10
C MET A 74 15.61 3.46 1.04
N LEU A 75 15.26 2.19 1.24
CA LEU A 75 14.30 1.76 2.24
C LEU A 75 15.03 1.07 3.38
N GLU A 76 14.73 1.45 4.60
CA GLU A 76 15.28 0.85 5.80
C GLU A 76 14.18 0.26 6.68
N ILE A 77 14.48 -0.91 7.23
CA ILE A 77 13.66 -1.59 8.22
C ILE A 77 14.40 -1.57 9.54
N TRP A 78 13.76 -0.98 10.54
CA TRP A 78 14.25 -0.83 11.89
C TRP A 78 13.36 -1.62 12.85
N VAL A 79 13.96 -2.30 13.82
CA VAL A 79 13.25 -3.15 14.78
C VAL A 79 13.64 -2.77 16.20
N LYS A 80 12.65 -2.73 17.09
CA LYS A 80 12.81 -2.46 18.53
C LYS A 80 12.40 -3.70 19.33
N ASN A 81 13.21 -4.08 20.31
CA ASN A 81 12.89 -5.14 21.27
C ASN A 81 12.03 -4.57 22.42
N LYS A 82 11.18 -5.40 23.04
CA LYS A 82 10.20 -5.00 24.09
C LYS A 82 10.77 -4.11 25.20
N ASN A 83 12.01 -4.37 25.61
CA ASN A 83 12.65 -3.77 26.79
C ASN A 83 13.85 -2.87 26.44
N VAL A 84 13.96 -2.43 25.18
CA VAL A 84 15.07 -1.60 24.71
C VAL A 84 14.48 -0.39 24.03
N ASP A 85 14.90 0.83 24.37
CA ASP A 85 14.30 2.04 23.80
C ASP A 85 14.78 2.41 22.40
N SER A 86 15.95 1.93 22.01
CA SER A 86 16.53 2.17 20.70
C SER A 86 16.03 1.19 19.64
N PHE A 87 15.82 1.69 18.42
CA PHE A 87 15.65 0.87 17.22
C PHE A 87 17.00 0.44 16.65
N THR A 88 17.07 -0.78 16.14
CA THR A 88 18.24 -1.32 15.45
C THR A 88 17.94 -1.54 13.98
N LEU A 89 18.87 -1.15 13.10
CA LEU A 89 18.76 -1.37 11.66
C LEU A 89 18.79 -2.88 11.37
N PHE A 90 17.66 -3.40 10.90
CA PHE A 90 17.52 -4.79 10.49
C PHE A 90 17.98 -4.99 9.05
N LYS A 91 17.47 -4.20 8.10
CA LYS A 91 17.79 -4.37 6.68
C LYS A 91 17.61 -3.07 5.91
N SER A 92 18.44 -2.89 4.89
CA SER A 92 18.29 -1.81 3.91
C SER A 92 18.11 -2.39 2.52
N TYR A 93 17.27 -1.75 1.72
CA TYR A 93 16.97 -2.13 0.36
C TYR A 93 17.07 -0.92 -0.55
N LYS A 94 17.71 -1.11 -1.69
CA LYS A 94 17.66 -0.12 -2.76
C LYS A 94 16.28 -0.17 -3.43
N VAL A 95 15.64 0.97 -3.56
CA VAL A 95 14.37 1.13 -4.25
C VAL A 95 14.65 1.13 -5.76
N CYS A 96 14.07 0.18 -6.48
CA CYS A 96 14.29 0.04 -7.93
C CYS A 96 13.59 1.14 -8.73
N MET A 97 12.38 1.52 -8.32
CA MET A 97 11.51 2.48 -9.00
C MET A 97 10.77 3.32 -7.97
N GLN A 98 10.62 4.62 -8.23
CA GLN A 98 9.78 5.52 -7.43
C GLN A 98 8.79 6.24 -8.33
N SER A 99 7.60 6.50 -7.80
CA SER A 99 6.60 7.30 -8.48
C SER A 99 6.91 8.79 -8.30
N GLY A 100 6.68 9.56 -9.36
CA GLY A 100 6.81 11.01 -9.35
C GLY A 100 8.26 11.48 -9.29
N SER A 101 8.43 12.77 -8.96
CA SER A 101 9.72 13.45 -8.83
C SER A 101 10.01 13.81 -7.37
N ILE A 102 11.20 14.35 -7.08
CA ILE A 102 11.51 14.84 -5.73
C ILE A 102 10.53 15.98 -5.36
N GLY A 103 9.91 15.88 -4.19
CA GLY A 103 8.93 16.85 -3.69
C GLY A 103 7.66 16.20 -3.13
N PRO A 104 6.92 16.91 -2.26
CA PRO A 104 5.80 16.33 -1.53
C PRO A 104 4.60 16.04 -2.44
N LYS A 105 3.80 15.06 -2.03
CA LYS A 105 2.45 14.86 -2.57
C LYS A 105 1.55 16.06 -2.21
N ARG A 106 0.86 16.63 -3.19
CA ARG A 106 -0.01 17.81 -3.03
C ARG A 106 -1.45 17.54 -3.40
N SER A 107 -1.71 16.59 -4.30
CA SER A 107 -3.07 16.26 -4.72
C SER A 107 -3.21 14.79 -5.09
N GLU A 108 -4.46 14.35 -5.20
CA GLU A 108 -4.76 13.08 -5.86
C GLU A 108 -4.34 13.16 -7.35
N GLY A 109 -3.88 12.03 -7.91
CA GLY A 109 -3.44 11.96 -9.32
C GLY A 109 -2.10 12.63 -9.66
N ASP A 110 -1.40 13.28 -8.72
CA ASP A 110 -0.09 13.91 -8.98
C ASP A 110 1.08 12.93 -9.14
N ASN A 111 0.81 11.62 -9.07
CA ASN A 111 1.80 10.54 -9.12
C ASN A 111 2.94 10.70 -8.10
N GLN A 112 2.74 11.46 -7.01
CA GLN A 112 3.75 11.64 -5.98
C GLN A 112 3.55 10.65 -4.83
N VAL A 113 4.67 10.11 -4.35
CA VAL A 113 4.73 9.37 -3.09
C VAL A 113 4.60 10.39 -1.93
N PRO A 114 3.70 10.16 -0.96
CA PRO A 114 3.58 11.03 0.20
C PRO A 114 4.85 11.03 1.05
N GLU A 115 5.18 12.19 1.61
CA GLU A 115 6.34 12.41 2.47
C GLU A 115 5.84 12.74 3.88
N GLY A 116 6.44 12.13 4.91
CA GLY A 116 6.05 12.33 6.31
C GLY A 116 5.90 11.03 7.09
N PHE A 117 5.35 11.13 8.30
CA PHE A 117 5.08 9.98 9.17
C PHE A 117 3.70 9.41 8.87
N ILE A 118 3.67 8.12 8.52
CA ILE A 118 2.43 7.40 8.19
C ILE A 118 2.38 6.14 9.04
N THR A 119 1.26 5.96 9.76
CA THR A 119 1.00 4.74 10.53
C THR A 119 0.24 3.75 9.66
N LEU A 120 0.73 2.51 9.59
CA LEU A 120 0.07 1.42 8.87
C LEU A 120 -0.87 0.68 9.82
N THR A 121 -2.18 0.89 9.67
CA THR A 121 -3.20 0.24 10.52
C THR A 121 -3.43 -1.22 10.15
N ASN A 122 -3.43 -1.54 8.86
CA ASN A 122 -3.68 -2.89 8.34
C ASN A 122 -2.54 -3.33 7.42
N LEU A 123 -1.52 -3.97 7.99
CA LEU A 123 -0.38 -4.49 7.23
C LEU A 123 -0.74 -5.82 6.56
N ILE A 124 -1.51 -5.77 5.47
CA ILE A 124 -1.62 -6.90 4.54
C ILE A 124 -0.28 -6.95 3.80
N ARG A 125 0.47 -8.05 3.97
CA ARG A 125 1.84 -8.25 3.46
C ARG A 125 1.93 -8.19 1.92
N ARG A 126 1.87 -7.00 1.34
CA ARG A 126 2.47 -6.64 0.05
C ARG A 126 3.49 -5.55 0.29
N VAL A 127 4.72 -5.93 0.66
CA VAL A 127 5.87 -5.05 0.41
C VAL A 127 6.35 -5.38 -1.00
N CYS A 128 5.61 -4.87 -1.98
CA CYS A 128 6.16 -4.55 -3.28
C CYS A 128 6.16 -3.02 -3.29
N ILE A 129 7.33 -2.40 -3.17
CA ILE A 129 7.49 -0.96 -3.41
C ILE A 129 7.45 -0.78 -4.92
N THR A 130 6.25 -0.93 -5.46
CA THR A 130 5.82 -0.54 -6.79
C THR A 130 4.37 -0.15 -6.58
N TRP A 131 4.16 1.13 -6.29
CA TRP A 131 2.85 1.73 -6.42
C TRP A 131 2.53 1.69 -7.93
N HIS A 132 1.59 0.84 -8.32
CA HIS A 132 1.00 0.89 -9.66
C HIS A 132 -0.50 0.61 -9.60
N TRP A 133 -1.21 1.41 -10.41
CA TRP A 133 -2.63 1.48 -10.73
C TRP A 133 -3.52 2.11 -9.65
N VAL A 134 -4.40 3.06 -10.00
CA VAL A 134 -5.01 3.34 -11.32
C VAL A 134 -4.37 4.51 -12.06
#